data_AF-A0A2N1VD66-F1
#
_entry.id   AF-A0A2N1VD66-F1
#
_cell.length_a   1.000
_cell.length_b   1.000
_cell.length_c   1.000
_cell.angle_alpha   90.00
_cell.angle_beta   90.00
_cell.angle_gamma   90.00
#
_symmetry.space_group_name_H-M   'P 1'
#
loop_
_entity.id
_entity.type
_entity.pdbx_description
1 polymer ?
#
loop_
_entity_poly.entity_id
_entity_poly.type
_entity_poly.pdbx_seq_one_letter_code
_entity_poly.pdbx_strand_id
1 'polypeptide(L)'
;MDLAKQYIIQCIITAANNLRLSSEKIETVALIREKLNSAENLTEEIKNFKKITELSKLGIKLSEIHSFIENQKIDFLKLSDKFKEHSYGIVGEMNSILDVLTPQAARAVFQKQEESAVKIDLAKNGSNPDKTKLENFISVTPEIQLPHRSKADEMREAIIFEELNKEVTLDFENYEDKVLRPVKELDSFLNRVMKYEFTENEIKGFIRIMKDNAELSRKIGFEILSNMHQIFSHGLELIDRKKIAASANVVESLRACLIVIVAVVRGKEVDITGYLTRAENFGKSISSNQKER
;
A
#
# COMPACT_ATOMS: atom_id res chain seq x y z
N MET A 1 -15.27 -14.76 2.96
CA MET A 1 -14.14 -14.53 2.04
C MET A 1 -14.75 -14.26 0.68
N ASP A 2 -14.67 -13.03 0.20
CA ASP A 2 -15.32 -12.59 -1.05
C ASP A 2 -14.32 -12.72 -2.21
N LEU A 3 -14.50 -13.75 -3.03
CA LEU A 3 -13.63 -14.06 -4.16
C LEU A 3 -13.58 -12.90 -5.17
N ALA A 4 -14.70 -12.21 -5.39
CA ALA A 4 -14.79 -11.11 -6.34
C ALA A 4 -13.97 -9.90 -5.84
N LYS A 5 -14.08 -9.55 -4.55
CA LYS A 5 -13.25 -8.52 -3.93
C LYS A 5 -11.76 -8.84 -4.06
N GLN A 6 -11.35 -10.06 -3.68
CA GLN A 6 -9.94 -10.44 -3.73
C GLN A 6 -9.38 -10.42 -5.16
N TYR A 7 -10.13 -10.92 -6.14
CA TYR A 7 -9.70 -10.91 -7.53
C TYR A 7 -9.50 -9.49 -8.07
N ILE A 8 -10.48 -8.60 -7.84
CA ILE A 8 -10.41 -7.21 -8.30
C ILE A 8 -9.23 -6.47 -7.65
N ILE A 9 -9.07 -6.62 -6.33
CA ILE A 9 -7.93 -6.04 -5.61
C ILE A 9 -6.61 -6.55 -6.19
N GLN A 10 -6.50 -7.85 -6.46
CA GLN A 10 -5.28 -8.42 -7.02
C GLN A 10 -5.02 -7.94 -8.46
N CYS A 11 -6.05 -7.74 -9.27
CA CYS A 11 -5.90 -7.13 -10.60
C CYS A 11 -5.39 -5.68 -10.50
N ILE A 12 -5.91 -4.90 -9.55
CA ILE A 12 -5.46 -3.52 -9.30
C ILE A 12 -4.00 -3.50 -8.85
N ILE A 13 -3.60 -4.36 -7.91
CA ILE A 13 -2.21 -4.47 -7.44
C ILE A 13 -1.29 -4.87 -8.59
N THR A 14 -1.68 -5.89 -9.36
CA THR A 14 -0.89 -6.37 -10.50
C THR A 14 -0.75 -5.28 -11.55
N ALA A 15 -1.80 -4.49 -11.81
CA ALA A 15 -1.72 -3.36 -12.72
C ALA A 15 -0.79 -2.26 -12.19
N ALA A 16 -0.92 -1.90 -10.91
CA ALA A 16 -0.10 -0.90 -10.23
C ALA A 16 1.39 -1.27 -10.19
N ASN A 17 1.72 -2.55 -9.99
CA ASN A 17 3.10 -3.05 -10.02
C ASN A 17 3.74 -2.97 -11.41
N ASN A 18 2.94 -2.92 -12.48
CA ASN A 18 3.45 -2.69 -13.84
C ASN A 18 3.61 -1.22 -14.18
N LEU A 19 3.17 -0.30 -13.31
CA LEU A 19 3.31 1.13 -13.48
C LEU A 19 4.51 1.66 -12.72
N ARG A 20 5.14 2.70 -13.28
CA ARG A 20 6.11 3.50 -12.54
C ARG A 20 5.37 4.51 -11.69
N LEU A 21 5.22 4.23 -10.41
CA LEU A 21 4.40 5.04 -9.50
C LEU A 21 5.29 5.95 -8.64
N SER A 22 4.96 7.25 -8.58
CA SER A 22 5.45 8.17 -7.54
C SER A 22 4.75 7.90 -6.21
N SER A 23 5.27 8.43 -5.10
CA SER A 23 4.65 8.31 -3.76
C SER A 23 3.18 8.74 -3.72
N GLU A 24 2.82 9.84 -4.37
CA GLU A 24 1.43 10.28 -4.47
C GLU A 24 0.55 9.27 -5.24
N LYS A 25 1.05 8.74 -6.36
CA LYS A 25 0.30 7.75 -7.16
C LYS A 25 0.15 6.43 -6.41
N ILE A 26 1.20 6.05 -5.69
CA ILE A 26 1.25 4.92 -4.76
C ILE A 26 0.12 5.06 -3.72
N GLU A 27 0.00 6.21 -3.09
CA GLU A 27 -1.03 6.49 -2.10
C GLU A 27 -2.44 6.43 -2.72
N THR A 28 -2.64 7.05 -3.88
CA THR A 28 -3.95 7.01 -4.57
C THR A 28 -4.37 5.56 -4.88
N VAL A 29 -3.47 4.69 -5.35
CA VAL A 29 -3.78 3.26 -5.56
C VAL A 29 -4.17 2.58 -4.26
N ALA A 30 -3.44 2.85 -3.17
CA ALA A 30 -3.73 2.25 -1.88
C ALA A 30 -5.08 2.70 -1.30
N LEU A 31 -5.42 3.98 -1.45
CA LEU A 31 -6.74 4.53 -1.06
C LEU A 31 -7.87 3.87 -1.85
N ILE A 32 -7.71 3.71 -3.17
CA ILE A 32 -8.67 3.01 -4.02
C ILE A 32 -8.85 1.55 -3.57
N ARG A 33 -7.73 0.87 -3.28
CA ARG A 33 -7.75 -0.52 -2.80
C ARG A 33 -8.44 -0.64 -1.45
N GLU A 34 -8.11 0.24 -0.51
CA GLU A 34 -8.68 0.26 0.83
C GLU A 34 -10.19 0.46 0.76
N LYS A 35 -10.65 1.42 -0.05
CA LYS A 35 -12.09 1.68 -0.26
C LYS A 35 -12.83 0.46 -0.83
N LEU A 36 -12.25 -0.20 -1.84
CA LEU A 36 -12.86 -1.42 -2.41
C LEU A 36 -12.84 -2.61 -1.45
N ASN A 37 -11.84 -2.68 -0.56
CA ASN A 37 -11.72 -3.74 0.43
C ASN A 37 -12.65 -3.53 1.64
N SER A 38 -12.86 -2.28 2.06
CA SER A 38 -13.74 -1.91 3.17
C SER A 38 -15.21 -1.84 2.77
N ALA A 39 -15.52 -1.73 1.48
CA ALA A 39 -16.90 -1.73 0.98
C ALA A 39 -17.65 -3.00 1.38
N GLU A 40 -18.82 -2.87 2.02
CA GLU A 40 -19.69 -4.01 2.31
C GLU A 40 -20.23 -4.63 1.02
N ASN A 41 -20.73 -3.78 0.10
CA ASN A 41 -21.25 -4.16 -1.21
C ASN A 41 -20.33 -3.67 -2.35
N LEU A 42 -19.53 -4.60 -2.89
CA LEU A 42 -18.61 -4.31 -3.99
C LEU A 42 -19.34 -3.82 -5.25
N THR A 43 -20.53 -4.34 -5.54
CA THR A 43 -21.31 -3.94 -6.72
C THR A 43 -21.74 -2.48 -6.63
N GLU A 44 -22.16 -2.04 -5.46
CA GLU A 44 -22.58 -0.66 -5.21
C GLU A 44 -21.40 0.30 -5.26
N GLU A 45 -20.26 -0.10 -4.68
CA GLU A 45 -19.03 0.69 -4.71
C GLU A 45 -18.51 0.87 -6.15
N ILE A 46 -18.53 -0.20 -6.97
CA ILE A 46 -18.17 -0.12 -8.39
C ILE A 46 -19.14 0.80 -9.15
N LYS A 47 -20.44 0.77 -8.85
CA LYS A 47 -21.40 1.72 -9.43
C LYS A 47 -21.09 3.15 -9.03
N ASN A 48 -20.63 3.38 -7.79
CA ASN A 48 -20.22 4.70 -7.32
C ASN A 48 -18.97 5.18 -8.03
N PHE A 49 -18.01 4.29 -8.30
CA PHE A 49 -16.82 4.63 -9.11
C PHE A 49 -17.20 5.06 -10.52
N LYS A 50 -18.22 4.45 -11.14
CA LYS A 50 -18.72 4.88 -12.46
C LYS A 50 -19.30 6.30 -12.46
N LYS A 51 -19.84 6.77 -11.34
CA LYS A 51 -20.45 8.11 -11.21
C LYS A 51 -19.42 9.22 -11.00
N ILE A 52 -18.24 8.87 -10.50
CA ILE A 52 -17.13 9.81 -10.32
C ILE A 52 -16.45 9.99 -11.66
N THR A 53 -16.39 11.23 -12.17
CA THR A 53 -15.83 11.54 -13.48
C THR A 53 -14.42 10.96 -13.65
N GLU A 54 -13.58 11.16 -12.65
CA GLU A 54 -12.17 10.74 -12.60
C GLU A 54 -12.04 9.21 -12.56
N LEU A 55 -12.88 8.52 -11.78
CA LEU A 55 -12.83 7.05 -11.64
C LEU A 55 -13.70 6.31 -12.66
N SER A 56 -14.46 7.01 -13.50
CA SER A 56 -15.52 6.43 -14.33
C SER A 56 -15.03 5.29 -15.22
N LYS A 57 -13.90 5.47 -15.90
CA LYS A 57 -13.30 4.46 -16.78
C LYS A 57 -12.83 3.22 -16.02
N LEU A 58 -12.20 3.41 -14.85
CA LEU A 58 -11.85 2.31 -13.96
C LEU A 58 -13.11 1.61 -13.43
N GLY A 59 -14.14 2.35 -13.03
CA GLY A 59 -15.42 1.79 -12.59
C GLY A 59 -16.11 0.95 -13.68
N ILE A 60 -16.00 1.34 -14.95
CA ILE A 60 -16.47 0.53 -16.09
C ILE A 60 -15.67 -0.78 -16.16
N LYS A 61 -14.34 -0.70 -16.15
CA LYS A 61 -13.47 -1.89 -16.24
C LYS A 61 -13.64 -2.84 -15.06
N LEU A 62 -13.72 -2.32 -13.85
CA LEU A 62 -13.97 -3.11 -12.64
C LEU A 62 -15.34 -3.79 -12.68
N SER A 63 -16.35 -3.15 -13.26
CA SER A 63 -17.67 -3.76 -13.42
C SER A 63 -17.68 -4.91 -14.43
N GLU A 64 -16.90 -4.82 -15.51
CA GLU A 64 -16.73 -5.93 -16.46
C GLU A 64 -16.09 -7.13 -15.76
N ILE A 65 -15.03 -6.88 -14.98
CA ILE A 65 -14.31 -7.91 -14.22
C ILE A 65 -15.21 -8.53 -13.14
N HIS A 66 -15.96 -7.70 -12.40
CA HIS A 66 -16.93 -8.16 -11.42
C HIS A 66 -17.98 -9.08 -12.05
N SER A 67 -18.52 -8.68 -13.19
CA SER A 67 -19.53 -9.45 -13.92
C SER A 67 -18.98 -10.78 -14.44
N PHE A 68 -17.70 -10.83 -14.83
CA PHE A 68 -17.04 -12.06 -15.23
C PHE A 68 -16.99 -13.08 -14.08
N ILE A 69 -16.67 -12.62 -12.87
CA ILE A 69 -16.54 -13.51 -11.70
C ILE A 69 -17.90 -13.99 -11.19
N GLU A 70 -18.90 -13.10 -11.17
CA GLU A 70 -20.22 -13.44 -10.63
C GLU A 70 -21.10 -14.21 -11.61
N ASN A 71 -21.07 -13.86 -12.90
CA ASN A 71 -22.11 -14.29 -13.85
C ASN A 71 -21.63 -15.29 -14.91
N GLN A 72 -20.31 -15.51 -15.06
CA GLN A 72 -19.79 -16.43 -16.06
C GLN A 72 -19.33 -17.74 -15.41
N LYS A 73 -19.53 -18.86 -16.11
CA LYS A 73 -18.91 -20.13 -15.74
C LYS A 73 -17.39 -19.99 -15.92
N ILE A 74 -16.69 -19.85 -14.79
CA ILE A 74 -15.24 -19.67 -14.78
C ILE A 74 -14.58 -20.96 -15.30
N ASP A 75 -13.87 -20.85 -16.43
CA ASP A 75 -12.96 -21.89 -16.89
C ASP A 75 -11.66 -21.80 -16.09
N PHE A 76 -11.52 -22.66 -15.10
CA PHE A 76 -10.35 -22.69 -14.22
C PHE A 76 -9.04 -22.97 -14.97
N LEU A 77 -9.07 -23.64 -16.13
CA LEU A 77 -7.86 -23.86 -16.94
C LEU A 77 -7.33 -22.56 -17.54
N LYS A 78 -8.22 -21.60 -17.84
CA LYS A 78 -7.87 -20.33 -18.48
C LYS A 78 -7.92 -19.13 -17.54
N LEU A 79 -8.21 -19.36 -16.26
CA LEU A 79 -8.35 -18.31 -15.26
C LEU A 79 -7.08 -17.46 -15.12
N SER A 80 -5.89 -18.09 -15.19
CA SER A 80 -4.62 -17.35 -15.13
C SER A 80 -4.43 -16.41 -16.31
N ASP A 81 -4.84 -16.83 -17.51
CA ASP A 81 -4.70 -16.03 -18.73
C ASP A 81 -5.71 -14.89 -18.73
N LYS A 82 -6.95 -15.17 -18.30
CA LYS A 82 -7.97 -14.13 -18.08
C LYS A 82 -7.58 -13.15 -16.98
N PHE A 83 -6.94 -13.60 -15.91
CA PHE A 83 -6.41 -12.73 -14.88
C PHE A 83 -5.34 -11.77 -15.42
N LYS A 84 -4.42 -12.25 -16.25
CA LYS A 84 -3.41 -11.40 -16.89
C LYS A 84 -4.06 -10.38 -17.83
N GLU A 85 -5.02 -10.81 -18.65
CA GLU A 85 -5.77 -9.93 -19.55
C GLU A 85 -6.52 -8.83 -18.78
N HIS A 86 -7.23 -9.20 -17.71
CA HIS A 86 -7.94 -8.25 -16.86
C HIS A 86 -6.99 -7.27 -16.17
N SER A 87 -5.88 -7.77 -15.62
CA SER A 87 -4.88 -6.92 -14.96
C SER A 87 -4.23 -5.95 -15.94
N TYR A 88 -3.86 -6.41 -17.14
CA TYR A 88 -3.29 -5.56 -18.19
C TYR A 88 -4.30 -4.51 -18.68
N GLY A 89 -5.57 -4.90 -18.80
CA GLY A 89 -6.66 -3.98 -19.12
C GLY A 89 -6.87 -2.86 -18.10
N ILE A 90 -6.50 -3.07 -16.83
CA ILE A 90 -6.55 -2.02 -15.79
C ILE A 90 -5.35 -1.07 -15.89
N VAL A 91 -4.18 -1.49 -16.39
CA VAL A 91 -2.95 -0.68 -16.42
C VAL A 91 -3.17 0.68 -17.07
N GLY A 92 -3.82 0.71 -18.25
CA GLY A 92 -4.08 1.95 -18.98
C GLY A 92 -5.03 2.91 -18.25
N GLU A 93 -6.09 2.37 -17.65
CA GLU A 93 -7.06 3.17 -16.90
C GLU A 93 -6.49 3.67 -15.58
N MET A 94 -5.70 2.82 -14.91
CA MET A 94 -5.00 3.18 -13.69
C MET A 94 -3.99 4.30 -13.96
N ASN A 95 -3.19 4.20 -15.03
CA ASN A 95 -2.26 5.28 -15.39
C ASN A 95 -2.99 6.61 -15.65
N SER A 96 -4.09 6.56 -16.41
CA SER A 96 -4.91 7.75 -16.72
C SER A 96 -5.50 8.39 -15.47
N ILE A 97 -5.95 7.59 -14.50
CA ILE A 97 -6.48 8.09 -13.23
C ILE A 97 -5.37 8.70 -12.40
N LEU A 98 -4.23 8.03 -12.31
CA LEU A 98 -3.12 8.47 -11.48
C LEU A 98 -2.46 9.75 -12.02
N ASP A 99 -2.68 10.11 -13.28
CA ASP A 99 -2.28 11.40 -13.84
C ASP A 99 -3.22 12.56 -13.46
N VAL A 100 -4.45 12.26 -13.03
CA VAL A 100 -5.50 13.28 -12.75
C VAL A 100 -5.88 13.32 -11.26
N LEU A 101 -5.84 12.18 -10.57
CA LEU A 101 -6.35 12.00 -9.22
C LEU A 101 -5.21 11.98 -8.20
N THR A 102 -5.10 13.08 -7.45
CA THR A 102 -4.19 13.19 -6.30
C THR A 102 -4.77 12.50 -5.07
N PRO A 103 -3.95 12.15 -4.06
CA PRO A 103 -4.43 11.57 -2.81
C PRO A 103 -5.49 12.42 -2.10
N GLN A 104 -5.31 13.74 -2.10
CA GLN A 104 -6.26 14.68 -1.48
C GLN A 104 -7.60 14.67 -2.21
N ALA A 105 -7.58 14.66 -3.55
CA ALA A 105 -8.79 14.55 -4.36
C ALA A 105 -9.49 13.20 -4.13
N ALA A 106 -8.73 12.10 -4.06
CA ALA A 106 -9.28 10.78 -3.76
C ALA A 106 -9.98 10.74 -2.39
N ARG A 107 -9.32 11.23 -1.33
CA ARG A 107 -9.90 11.32 0.03
C ARG A 107 -11.17 12.19 0.03
N ALA A 108 -11.14 13.35 -0.63
CA ALA A 108 -12.30 14.24 -0.70
C ALA A 108 -13.48 13.62 -1.45
N VAL A 109 -13.21 12.88 -2.52
CA VAL A 109 -14.24 12.15 -3.29
C VAL A 109 -14.85 11.05 -2.44
N PHE A 110 -14.04 10.26 -1.73
CA PHE A 110 -14.54 9.18 -0.88
C PHE A 110 -15.27 9.67 0.37
N GLN A 111 -14.82 10.75 1.02
CA GLN A 111 -15.53 11.40 2.13
C GLN A 111 -16.88 11.99 1.70
N LYS A 112 -16.93 12.68 0.55
CA LYS A 112 -18.20 13.20 0.03
C LYS A 112 -19.22 12.10 -0.25
N GLN A 113 -18.78 10.89 -0.59
CA GLN A 113 -19.67 9.75 -0.78
C GLN A 113 -20.20 9.19 0.53
N GLU A 114 -19.38 9.15 1.58
CA GLU A 114 -19.83 8.78 2.93
C GLU A 114 -20.83 9.81 3.48
N GLU A 115 -20.58 11.11 3.30
CA GLU A 115 -21.53 12.16 3.71
C GLU A 115 -22.82 12.17 2.86
N SER A 116 -22.73 11.84 1.57
CA SER A 116 -23.90 11.75 0.68
C SER A 116 -24.76 10.51 0.96
N ALA A 117 -24.19 9.44 1.52
CA ALA A 117 -24.94 8.28 1.98
C ALA A 117 -25.75 8.54 3.27
N VAL A 118 -25.39 9.57 4.06
CA VAL A 118 -26.06 9.94 5.31
C VAL A 118 -27.19 10.96 5.12
N LYS A 119 -27.29 11.60 3.95
CA LYS A 119 -28.46 12.45 3.61
C LYS A 119 -29.64 11.57 3.16
N ILE A 120 -30.28 10.95 4.14
CA ILE A 120 -31.60 10.33 3.97
C ILE A 120 -32.60 11.44 3.59
N ASP A 121 -33.20 11.26 2.41
CA ASP A 121 -34.31 12.04 1.88
C ASP A 121 -35.48 12.08 2.88
N LEU A 122 -35.60 13.19 3.63
CA LEU A 122 -36.81 13.53 4.40
C LEU A 122 -37.88 14.22 3.54
N ALA A 123 -37.76 14.19 2.21
CA ALA A 123 -38.66 14.88 1.29
C ALA A 123 -39.85 14.02 0.81
N LYS A 124 -40.46 13.22 1.69
CA LYS A 124 -41.82 12.67 1.50
C LYS A 124 -42.52 12.48 2.84
N ASN A 125 -43.07 13.57 3.38
CA ASN A 125 -44.41 13.60 3.97
C ASN A 125 -44.77 15.06 4.29
N GLY A 126 -45.63 15.63 3.46
CA GLY A 126 -46.20 16.95 3.71
C GLY A 126 -47.37 16.85 4.68
N SER A 127 -47.35 17.64 5.75
CA SER A 127 -48.45 18.52 6.19
C SER A 127 -47.98 19.45 7.32
N ASN A 128 -48.04 20.75 7.03
CA ASN A 128 -47.90 21.94 7.89
C ASN A 128 -48.69 21.89 9.23
N PRO A 129 -48.58 22.91 10.11
CA PRO A 129 -47.39 23.48 10.75
C PRO A 129 -47.63 23.71 12.26
N ASP A 130 -46.60 23.82 13.11
CA ASP A 130 -46.75 24.77 14.22
C ASP A 130 -45.43 25.39 14.66
N LYS A 131 -45.44 26.72 14.64
CA LYS A 131 -44.36 27.57 15.10
C LYS A 131 -44.52 27.67 16.61
N THR A 132 -43.53 27.27 17.40
CA THR A 132 -43.12 28.07 18.57
C THR A 132 -41.85 27.55 19.24
N LYS A 133 -40.95 28.50 19.52
CA LYS A 133 -40.00 28.54 20.64
C LYS A 133 -38.75 27.67 20.52
N LEU A 134 -37.83 28.22 19.71
CA LEU A 134 -36.43 28.32 20.10
C LEU A 134 -36.35 29.10 21.42
N GLU A 135 -36.02 28.43 22.52
CA GLU A 135 -35.22 28.93 23.66
C GLU A 135 -35.41 27.99 24.87
N ASN A 136 -34.27 27.71 25.53
CA ASN A 136 -34.08 26.90 26.75
C ASN A 136 -33.97 25.39 26.54
N PHE A 137 -32.74 24.88 26.49
CA PHE A 137 -32.27 23.77 27.35
C PHE A 137 -30.74 23.64 27.20
N ILE A 138 -30.03 24.56 27.86
CA ILE A 138 -28.70 24.27 28.40
C ILE A 138 -28.94 23.50 29.72
N SER A 139 -28.11 22.48 29.95
CA SER A 139 -27.85 21.74 31.20
C SER A 139 -28.98 20.89 31.81
N VAL A 140 -28.88 19.56 31.65
CA VAL A 140 -28.79 18.56 32.75
C VAL A 140 -28.07 17.31 32.23
N THR A 141 -26.81 17.10 32.61
CA THR A 141 -26.11 15.80 32.55
C THR A 141 -26.43 15.02 33.83
N PRO A 142 -26.88 13.76 33.77
CA PRO A 142 -26.81 12.87 34.93
C PRO A 142 -25.37 12.34 35.05
N GLU A 143 -24.68 12.69 36.15
CA GLU A 143 -23.43 12.05 36.57
C GLU A 143 -23.66 10.55 36.79
N ILE A 144 -23.16 9.73 35.87
CA ILE A 144 -22.96 8.31 36.12
C ILE A 144 -21.58 8.18 36.79
N GLN A 145 -21.56 7.95 38.10
CA GLN A 145 -20.33 7.63 38.84
C GLN A 145 -19.82 6.25 38.38
N LEU A 146 -18.81 6.26 37.52
CA LEU A 146 -18.06 5.06 37.14
C LEU A 146 -17.10 4.68 38.29
N PRO A 147 -17.01 3.39 38.66
CA PRO A 147 -16.14 2.94 39.73
C PRO A 147 -14.66 3.19 39.39
N HIS A 148 -13.90 3.68 40.37
CA HIS A 148 -12.46 3.96 40.25
C HIS A 148 -11.69 2.75 39.72
N ARG A 149 -11.20 2.89 38.48
CA ARG A 149 -10.35 1.91 37.80
C ARG A 149 -8.92 2.00 38.34
N SER A 150 -8.26 0.86 38.52
CA SER A 150 -6.86 0.85 38.98
C SER A 150 -5.91 1.18 37.82
N LYS A 151 -4.75 1.78 38.12
CA LYS A 151 -3.69 2.10 37.13
C LYS A 151 -3.22 0.91 36.28
N ALA A 152 -3.49 -0.32 36.72
CA ALA A 152 -3.17 -1.53 35.96
C ALA A 152 -4.15 -1.78 34.80
N ASP A 153 -5.40 -1.32 34.91
CA ASP A 153 -6.39 -1.42 33.83
C ASP A 153 -6.19 -0.32 32.78
N GLU A 154 -5.71 0.87 33.18
CA GLU A 154 -5.31 1.93 32.24
C GLU A 154 -4.11 1.51 31.37
N MET A 155 -3.12 0.79 31.93
CA MET A 155 -2.00 0.25 31.15
C MET A 155 -2.45 -0.86 30.19
N ARG A 156 -3.39 -1.72 30.59
CA ARG A 156 -3.94 -2.76 29.71
C ARG A 156 -4.79 -2.16 28.61
N GLU A 157 -5.65 -1.19 28.92
CA GLU A 157 -6.40 -0.45 27.91
C GLU A 157 -5.45 0.31 26.98
N ALA A 158 -4.37 0.94 27.45
CA ALA A 158 -3.38 1.59 26.58
C ALA A 158 -2.64 0.60 25.65
N ILE A 159 -2.27 -0.58 26.15
CA ILE A 159 -1.65 -1.64 25.32
C ILE A 159 -2.67 -2.19 24.30
N ILE A 160 -3.93 -2.39 24.73
CA ILE A 160 -5.01 -2.87 23.86
C ILE A 160 -5.43 -1.80 22.84
N PHE A 161 -5.40 -0.51 23.19
CA PHE A 161 -5.64 0.62 22.28
C PHE A 161 -4.47 0.83 21.30
N GLU A 162 -3.22 0.62 21.72
CA GLU A 162 -2.05 0.58 20.80
C GLU A 162 -2.12 -0.62 19.84
N GLU A 163 -2.68 -1.76 20.26
CA GLU A 163 -2.89 -2.92 19.39
C GLU A 163 -4.09 -2.79 18.46
N LEU A 164 -5.18 -2.12 18.88
CA LEU A 164 -6.38 -1.88 18.08
C LEU A 164 -6.23 -0.71 17.09
N ASN A 165 -5.41 0.30 17.41
CA ASN A 165 -5.02 1.35 16.46
C ASN A 165 -3.96 0.88 15.42
N LYS A 166 -3.74 -0.45 15.29
CA LYS A 166 -3.12 -1.04 14.09
C LYS A 166 -4.10 -1.20 12.92
N GLU A 167 -5.28 -0.58 12.97
CA GLU A 167 -5.84 -0.02 11.73
C GLU A 167 -4.94 1.15 11.33
N VAL A 168 -3.90 0.78 10.57
CA VAL A 168 -2.89 1.68 10.04
C VAL A 168 -3.62 2.78 9.28
N THR A 169 -3.82 3.94 9.91
CA THR A 169 -3.82 5.20 9.18
C THR A 169 -2.48 5.22 8.46
N LEU A 170 -2.52 4.81 7.18
CA LEU A 170 -1.35 4.76 6.32
C LEU A 170 -0.88 6.20 6.13
N ASP A 171 0.03 6.61 7.01
CA ASP A 171 0.68 7.90 6.95
C ASP A 171 1.77 7.81 5.86
N PHE A 172 1.36 8.08 4.63
CA PHE A 172 2.17 7.93 3.43
C PHE A 172 3.30 8.97 3.31
N GLU A 173 3.13 10.16 3.90
CA GLU A 173 4.23 11.13 4.02
C GLU A 173 5.36 10.53 4.85
N ASN A 174 5.02 9.82 5.93
CA ASN A 174 5.98 9.07 6.73
C ASN A 174 6.56 7.84 5.99
N TYR A 175 5.86 7.25 5.01
CA TYR A 175 6.35 6.11 4.24
C TYR A 175 7.53 6.49 3.32
N GLU A 176 7.40 7.55 2.54
CA GLU A 176 8.47 8.01 1.65
C GLU A 176 9.74 8.32 2.46
N ASP A 177 9.57 9.11 3.52
CA ASP A 177 10.64 9.49 4.41
C ASP A 177 11.31 8.28 5.05
N LYS A 178 10.52 7.32 5.55
CA LYS A 178 11.03 6.10 6.18
C LYS A 178 11.79 5.19 5.21
N VAL A 179 11.36 5.14 3.95
CA VAL A 179 12.02 4.33 2.91
C VAL A 179 13.27 5.02 2.38
N LEU A 180 13.25 6.35 2.17
CA LEU A 180 14.35 7.10 1.57
C LEU A 180 15.44 7.52 2.54
N ARG A 181 15.09 7.84 3.80
CA ARG A 181 16.03 8.28 4.84
C ARG A 181 17.25 7.35 4.98
N PRO A 182 17.11 6.01 5.09
CA PRO A 182 18.27 5.14 5.25
C PRO A 182 19.12 5.00 3.98
N VAL A 183 18.63 5.36 2.79
CA VAL A 183 19.33 5.07 1.52
C VAL A 183 20.69 5.76 1.43
N LYS A 184 20.78 7.03 1.86
CA LYS A 184 22.03 7.80 1.81
C LYS A 184 23.09 7.22 2.76
N GLU A 185 22.67 6.82 3.95
CA GLU A 185 23.53 6.17 4.94
C GLU A 185 23.97 4.80 4.46
N LEU A 186 23.06 4.03 3.86
CA LEU A 186 23.33 2.72 3.26
C LEU A 186 24.36 2.80 2.13
N ASP A 187 24.23 3.75 1.19
CA ASP A 187 25.22 3.90 0.12
C ASP A 187 26.61 4.29 0.66
N SER A 188 26.65 5.15 1.68
CA SER A 188 27.88 5.48 2.39
C SER A 188 28.46 4.27 3.12
N PHE A 189 27.60 3.44 3.73
CA PHE A 189 27.97 2.20 4.38
C PHE A 189 28.54 1.17 3.39
N LEU A 190 27.96 1.04 2.19
CA LEU A 190 28.46 0.16 1.13
C LEU A 190 29.91 0.45 0.75
N ASN A 191 30.34 1.72 0.76
CA ASN A 191 31.75 2.07 0.55
C ASN A 191 32.67 1.50 1.63
N ARG A 192 32.22 1.48 2.89
CA ARG A 192 32.96 0.91 4.01
C ARG A 192 32.93 -0.62 4.01
N VAL A 193 31.82 -1.22 3.56
CA VAL A 193 31.69 -2.67 3.38
C VAL A 193 32.74 -3.20 2.40
N MET A 194 33.04 -2.48 1.31
CA MET A 194 34.14 -2.87 0.39
C MET A 194 35.52 -2.91 1.06
N LYS A 195 35.73 -2.08 2.08
CA LYS A 195 36.98 -2.01 2.84
C LYS A 195 36.99 -2.91 4.06
N TYR A 196 35.91 -3.65 4.31
CA TYR A 196 35.67 -4.41 5.55
C TYR A 196 35.70 -3.55 6.82
N GLU A 197 35.36 -2.27 6.70
CA GLU A 197 35.34 -1.29 7.79
C GLU A 197 33.94 -1.15 8.41
N PHE A 198 33.44 -2.19 9.06
CA PHE A 198 32.14 -2.17 9.71
C PHE A 198 32.07 -3.09 10.94
N THR A 199 31.11 -2.82 11.82
CA THR A 199 30.82 -3.67 12.97
C THR A 199 29.64 -4.60 12.70
N GLU A 200 29.61 -5.73 13.39
CA GLU A 200 28.50 -6.69 13.30
C GLU A 200 27.14 -6.07 13.71
N ASN A 201 27.15 -5.18 14.69
CA ASN A 201 25.93 -4.48 15.12
C ASN A 201 25.42 -3.50 14.07
N GLU A 202 26.33 -2.82 13.38
CA GLU A 202 26.00 -1.84 12.34
C GLU A 202 25.35 -2.51 11.13
N ILE A 203 25.95 -3.59 10.61
CA ILE A 203 25.37 -4.32 9.46
C ILE A 203 24.02 -4.94 9.82
N LYS A 204 23.87 -5.49 11.04
CA LYS A 204 22.58 -6.02 11.52
C LYS A 204 21.51 -4.94 11.67
N GLY A 205 21.89 -3.73 12.08
CA GLY A 205 20.99 -2.58 12.12
C GLY A 205 20.41 -2.25 10.75
N PHE A 206 21.27 -2.15 9.73
CA PHE A 206 20.85 -1.90 8.36
C PHE A 206 20.03 -3.04 7.74
N ILE A 207 20.38 -4.30 8.04
CA ILE A 207 19.58 -5.46 7.64
C ILE A 207 18.15 -5.34 8.20
N ARG A 208 18.01 -5.01 9.48
CA ARG A 208 16.69 -4.85 10.12
C ARG A 208 15.87 -3.76 9.46
N ILE A 209 16.45 -2.57 9.27
CA ILE A 209 15.76 -1.44 8.62
C ILE A 209 15.23 -1.85 7.24
N MET A 210 16.06 -2.55 6.45
CA MET A 210 15.67 -2.98 5.11
C MET A 210 14.60 -4.08 5.13
N LYS A 211 14.60 -4.98 6.12
CA LYS A 211 13.51 -5.94 6.30
C LYS A 211 12.19 -5.27 6.69
N ASP A 212 12.24 -4.35 7.64
CA ASP A 212 11.06 -3.61 8.11
C ASP A 212 10.43 -2.82 6.94
N ASN A 213 11.28 -2.20 6.10
CA ASN A 213 10.84 -1.51 4.89
C ASN A 213 10.28 -2.48 3.83
N ALA A 214 10.87 -3.67 3.65
CA ALA A 214 10.31 -4.68 2.75
C ALA A 214 8.90 -5.12 3.16
N GLU A 215 8.68 -5.37 4.45
CA GLU A 215 7.35 -5.72 4.97
C GLU A 215 6.35 -4.57 4.80
N LEU A 216 6.80 -3.34 5.04
CA LEU A 216 5.97 -2.16 4.86
C LEU A 216 5.54 -2.01 3.39
N SER A 217 6.48 -2.08 2.45
CA SER A 217 6.19 -2.05 1.01
C SER A 217 5.23 -3.17 0.59
N ARG A 218 5.39 -4.38 1.16
CA ARG A 218 4.50 -5.52 0.89
C ARG A 218 3.09 -5.31 1.42
N LYS A 219 2.93 -4.80 2.63
CA LYS A 219 1.61 -4.49 3.22
C LYS A 219 0.85 -3.47 2.36
N ILE A 220 1.57 -2.51 1.80
CA ILE A 220 0.99 -1.51 0.91
C ILE A 220 0.74 -2.07 -0.50
N GLY A 221 1.43 -3.14 -0.88
CA GLY A 221 1.21 -3.88 -2.13
C GLY A 221 2.24 -3.57 -3.23
N PHE A 222 3.33 -2.87 -2.91
CA PHE A 222 4.42 -2.61 -3.86
C PHE A 222 5.41 -3.75 -3.88
N GLU A 223 5.21 -4.68 -4.81
CA GLU A 223 6.05 -5.87 -4.93
C GLU A 223 7.47 -5.52 -5.36
N ILE A 224 7.64 -4.59 -6.30
CA ILE A 224 8.97 -4.17 -6.77
C ILE A 224 9.79 -3.62 -5.60
N LEU A 225 9.22 -2.69 -4.81
CA LEU A 225 9.92 -2.11 -3.66
C LEU A 225 10.20 -3.17 -2.59
N SER A 226 9.21 -4.00 -2.24
CA SER A 226 9.41 -5.13 -1.32
C SER A 226 10.58 -6.00 -1.76
N ASN A 227 10.62 -6.37 -3.05
CA ASN A 227 11.65 -7.24 -3.60
C ASN A 227 13.03 -6.59 -3.54
N MET A 228 13.16 -5.30 -3.89
CA MET A 228 14.44 -4.59 -3.81
C MET A 228 14.97 -4.53 -2.37
N HIS A 229 14.11 -4.24 -1.41
CA HIS A 229 14.48 -4.23 0.01
C HIS A 229 14.89 -5.64 0.53
N GLN A 230 14.20 -6.69 0.07
CA GLN A 230 14.55 -8.08 0.40
C GLN A 230 15.89 -8.52 -0.19
N ILE A 231 16.12 -8.26 -1.49
CA ILE A 231 17.38 -8.61 -2.16
C ILE A 231 18.54 -7.92 -1.46
N PHE A 232 18.37 -6.64 -1.11
CA PHE A 232 19.39 -5.86 -0.43
C PHE A 232 19.70 -6.41 0.98
N SER A 233 18.67 -6.62 1.81
CA SER A 233 18.85 -7.14 3.16
C SER A 233 19.47 -8.54 3.17
N HIS A 234 19.03 -9.42 2.27
CA HIS A 234 19.61 -10.75 2.10
C HIS A 234 21.06 -10.70 1.63
N GLY A 235 21.38 -9.79 0.70
CA GLY A 235 22.77 -9.58 0.27
C GLY A 235 23.67 -9.15 1.43
N LEU A 236 23.21 -8.23 2.28
CA LEU A 236 23.94 -7.84 3.50
C LEU A 236 24.08 -9.00 4.49
N GLU A 237 23.05 -9.83 4.70
CA GLU A 237 23.15 -11.03 5.56
C GLU A 237 24.22 -12.00 5.08
N LEU A 238 24.36 -12.19 3.77
CA LEU A 238 25.36 -13.09 3.21
C LEU A 238 26.77 -12.52 3.36
N ILE A 239 26.94 -11.21 3.30
CA ILE A 239 28.20 -10.53 3.60
C ILE A 239 28.54 -10.67 5.09
N ASP A 240 27.59 -10.41 5.98
CA ASP A 240 27.75 -10.52 7.44
C ASP A 240 28.19 -11.94 7.84
N ARG A 241 27.52 -12.95 7.28
CA ARG A 241 27.84 -14.37 7.49
C ARG A 241 29.07 -14.85 6.74
N LYS A 242 29.79 -13.95 6.04
CA LYS A 242 30.96 -14.25 5.20
C LYS A 242 30.71 -15.33 4.14
N LYS A 243 29.45 -15.51 3.72
CA LYS A 243 29.07 -16.45 2.66
C LYS A 243 29.36 -15.90 1.27
N ILE A 244 29.40 -14.58 1.13
CA ILE A 244 29.76 -13.87 -0.09
C ILE A 244 30.80 -12.79 0.27
N ALA A 245 31.85 -12.67 -0.54
CA ALA A 245 32.83 -11.59 -0.38
C ALA A 245 32.24 -10.25 -0.84
N ALA A 246 32.57 -9.17 -0.13
CA ALA A 246 32.17 -7.80 -0.46
C ALA A 246 32.93 -7.24 -1.68
N SER A 247 32.86 -7.96 -2.82
CA SER A 247 33.46 -7.54 -4.08
C SER A 247 32.74 -6.34 -4.68
N ALA A 248 33.43 -5.59 -5.54
CA ALA A 248 32.85 -4.47 -6.28
C ALA A 248 31.55 -4.86 -7.00
N ASN A 249 31.49 -6.06 -7.60
CA ASN A 249 30.28 -6.53 -8.30
C ASN A 249 29.07 -6.71 -7.37
N VAL A 250 29.30 -7.24 -6.16
CA VAL A 250 28.25 -7.44 -5.15
C VAL A 250 27.77 -6.09 -4.64
N VAL A 251 28.69 -5.19 -4.31
CA VAL A 251 28.36 -3.85 -3.82
C VAL A 251 27.61 -3.02 -4.86
N GLU A 252 28.03 -3.06 -6.13
CA GLU A 252 27.31 -2.40 -7.22
C GLU A 252 25.91 -3.00 -7.47
N SER A 253 25.71 -4.30 -7.19
CA SER A 253 24.39 -4.91 -7.28
C SER A 253 23.48 -4.50 -6.12
N LEU A 254 24.04 -4.31 -4.92
CA LEU A 254 23.35 -3.71 -3.78
C LEU A 254 23.02 -2.24 -4.06
N ARG A 255 23.92 -1.47 -4.65
CA ARG A 255 23.64 -0.09 -5.11
C ARG A 255 22.52 -0.04 -6.14
N ALA A 256 22.49 -0.97 -7.08
CA ALA A 256 21.41 -1.05 -8.05
C ALA A 256 20.03 -1.18 -7.36
N CYS A 257 19.93 -1.95 -6.27
CA CYS A 257 18.70 -2.02 -5.48
C CYS A 257 18.34 -0.65 -4.88
N LEU A 258 19.30 0.09 -4.32
CA LEU A 258 19.08 1.43 -3.76
C LEU A 258 18.64 2.43 -4.83
N ILE A 259 19.26 2.38 -6.02
CA ILE A 259 18.89 3.24 -7.15
C ILE A 259 17.45 2.97 -7.58
N VAL A 260 17.05 1.70 -7.70
CA VAL A 260 15.67 1.33 -8.04
C VAL A 260 14.70 1.84 -6.97
N ILE A 261 15.00 1.64 -5.67
CA ILE A 261 14.16 2.15 -4.58
C ILE A 261 13.96 3.66 -4.69
N VAL A 262 15.04 4.43 -4.83
CA VAL A 262 14.96 5.90 -4.95
C VAL A 262 14.21 6.33 -6.20
N ALA A 263 14.47 5.68 -7.33
CA ALA A 263 13.89 6.06 -8.62
C ALA A 263 12.40 5.72 -8.72
N VAL A 264 11.96 4.64 -8.08
CA VAL A 264 10.54 4.27 -7.96
C VAL A 264 9.86 5.25 -7.01
N VAL A 265 10.35 5.40 -5.78
CA VAL A 265 9.69 6.26 -4.77
C VAL A 265 9.60 7.73 -5.23
N ARG A 266 10.68 8.29 -5.79
CA ARG A 266 10.71 9.70 -6.23
C ARG A 266 10.05 9.96 -7.59
N GLY A 267 9.60 8.92 -8.29
CA GLY A 267 8.95 9.07 -9.60
C GLY A 267 9.79 9.76 -10.69
N LYS A 268 11.12 9.85 -10.55
CA LYS A 268 11.98 10.54 -11.54
C LYS A 268 11.97 9.79 -12.87
N GLU A 269 11.95 10.46 -14.01
CA GLU A 269 12.04 9.86 -15.36
C GLU A 269 13.45 9.33 -15.71
N VAL A 270 14.02 8.46 -14.89
CA VAL A 270 15.33 7.84 -15.14
C VAL A 270 15.12 6.42 -15.65
N ASP A 271 15.74 6.00 -16.75
CA ASP A 271 15.69 4.59 -17.15
C ASP A 271 16.34 3.71 -16.07
N ILE A 272 15.54 2.85 -15.44
CA ILE A 272 15.98 1.95 -14.37
C ILE A 272 16.13 0.50 -14.83
N THR A 273 15.87 0.20 -16.11
CA THR A 273 15.79 -1.17 -16.62
C THR A 273 17.08 -1.94 -16.37
N GLY A 274 18.24 -1.30 -16.59
CA GLY A 274 19.55 -1.88 -16.33
C GLY A 274 19.80 -2.17 -14.84
N TYR A 275 19.40 -1.24 -13.96
CA TYR A 275 19.56 -1.41 -12.51
C TYR A 275 18.62 -2.48 -11.96
N LEU A 276 17.38 -2.51 -12.41
CA LEU A 276 16.40 -3.52 -12.05
C LEU A 276 16.88 -4.92 -12.45
N THR A 277 17.29 -5.07 -13.71
CA THR A 277 17.82 -6.35 -14.23
C THR A 277 19.02 -6.81 -13.42
N ARG A 278 19.95 -5.90 -13.08
CA ARG A 278 21.12 -6.20 -12.25
C ARG A 278 20.73 -6.67 -10.85
N ALA A 279 19.81 -5.94 -10.19
CA ALA A 279 19.33 -6.26 -8.86
C ALA A 279 18.63 -7.63 -8.83
N GLU A 280 17.77 -7.91 -9.80
CA GLU A 280 17.06 -9.20 -9.90
C GLU A 280 18.00 -10.37 -10.18
N ASN A 281 18.97 -10.20 -11.09
CA ASN A 281 19.96 -11.24 -11.37
C ASN A 281 20.82 -11.53 -10.14
N PHE A 282 21.18 -10.51 -9.38
CA PHE A 282 21.83 -10.67 -8.09
C PHE A 282 20.92 -11.40 -7.10
N GLY A 283 19.66 -11.01 -6.97
CA GLY A 283 18.66 -11.70 -6.15
C GLY A 283 18.53 -13.19 -6.46
N LYS A 284 18.53 -13.55 -7.75
CA LYS A 284 18.50 -14.95 -8.21
C LYS A 284 19.76 -15.71 -7.79
N SER A 285 20.95 -15.12 -7.97
CA SER A 285 22.23 -15.79 -7.65
C SER A 285 22.41 -16.02 -6.14
N ILE A 286 21.94 -15.10 -5.31
CA ILE A 286 22.02 -15.24 -3.85
C ILE A 286 20.93 -16.15 -3.26
N SER A 287 19.86 -16.42 -4.02
CA SER A 287 18.79 -17.34 -3.63
C SER A 287 19.07 -18.78 -4.10
N SER A 288 19.73 -18.97 -5.25
CA SER A 288 20.12 -20.31 -5.74
C SER A 288 21.14 -20.99 -4.82
N ASN A 289 22.03 -20.22 -4.19
CA ASN A 289 23.02 -20.71 -3.22
C ASN A 289 22.40 -21.29 -1.92
N GLN A 290 21.08 -21.24 -1.73
CA GLN A 290 20.38 -21.92 -0.64
C GLN A 290 19.83 -23.31 -1.02
N LYS A 291 19.70 -23.65 -2.31
CA LYS A 291 19.14 -24.95 -2.74
C LYS A 291 20.19 -26.06 -2.89
N GLU A 292 21.47 -25.73 -2.86
CA GLU A 292 22.59 -26.68 -3.00
C GLU A 292 23.26 -27.06 -1.67
N ARG A 293 22.59 -26.84 -0.53
CA ARG A 293 22.99 -27.33 0.80
C ARG A 293 21.80 -27.90 1.54
#